data_AF-A0A380DP54-F1
#
_entry.id   AF-A0A380DP54-F1
#
_cell.length_a   1.000
_cell.length_b   1.000
_cell.length_c   1.000
_cell.angle_alpha   90.00
_cell.angle_beta   90.00
_cell.angle_gamma   90.00
#
_symmetry.space_group_name_H-M   'P 1'
#
loop_
_entity.id
_entity.type
_entity.pdbx_description
1 polymer ?
#
loop_
_entity_poly.entity_id
_entity_poly.type
_entity_poly.pdbx_seq_one_letter_code
_entity_poly.pdbx_strand_id
1 'polypeptide(L)'
;MIHQPAEEVPPGGAKAMIENGVLDGVDHVLGVHVMSTMKTGNVYYRPGYVQTGRAFFKLKVQGKGGHGSSPHMANDAIVAGSYFVTALQTVVSRRLSPFETGVVTIGSFDGKGQFNVIKDVVEIEGDVRGLTDATKANN
;
A
#
# COMPACT_ATOMS: atom_id res chain seq x y z
N MET A 1 22.38 11.35 20.25
CA MET A 1 21.38 12.24 19.63
C MET A 1 21.38 11.97 18.13
N ILE A 2 20.23 11.65 17.54
CA ILE A 2 20.13 11.25 16.13
C ILE A 2 19.41 12.36 15.36
N HIS A 3 20.06 12.93 14.36
CA HIS A 3 19.42 13.83 13.39
C HIS A 3 19.22 13.06 12.09
N GLN A 4 18.02 12.55 11.89
CA GLN A 4 17.70 11.67 10.76
C GLN A 4 17.27 12.50 9.52
N PRO A 5 17.88 12.28 8.34
CA PRO A 5 17.40 12.85 7.08
C PRO A 5 16.31 11.97 6.43
N ALA A 6 15.75 12.45 5.32
CA ALA A 6 15.02 11.65 4.33
C ALA A 6 13.84 10.80 4.85
N GLU A 7 13.14 11.21 5.90
CA GLU A 7 12.00 10.46 6.47
C GLU A 7 10.83 10.31 5.47
N GLU A 8 10.49 11.39 4.76
CA GLU A 8 9.27 11.50 3.94
C GLU A 8 9.26 10.63 2.68
N VAL A 9 10.43 10.24 2.16
CA VAL A 9 10.58 9.56 0.86
C VAL A 9 11.13 8.15 1.04
N PRO A 10 10.43 7.09 0.60
CA PRO A 10 10.96 5.72 0.60
C PRO A 10 12.32 5.63 -0.12
N PRO A 11 13.31 4.89 0.41
CA PRO A 11 13.21 3.92 1.51
C PRO A 11 13.34 4.51 2.93
N GLY A 12 13.39 5.84 3.09
CA GLY A 12 13.56 6.51 4.38
C GLY A 12 15.04 6.64 4.80
N GLY A 13 15.33 7.53 5.76
CA GLY A 13 16.68 7.67 6.33
C GLY A 13 17.00 6.71 7.48
N ALA A 14 16.00 6.30 8.26
CA ALA A 14 16.19 5.45 9.44
C ALA A 14 16.90 4.14 9.10
N LYS A 15 16.46 3.45 8.03
CA LYS A 15 17.02 2.15 7.61
C LYS A 15 18.53 2.24 7.38
N ALA A 16 18.97 3.19 6.56
CA ALA A 16 20.38 3.37 6.24
C ALA A 16 21.20 3.74 7.48
N MET A 17 20.68 4.58 8.39
CA MET A 17 21.40 4.93 9.61
C MET A 17 21.58 3.71 10.54
N ILE A 18 20.55 2.88 10.68
CA ILE A 18 20.61 1.63 11.46
C ILE A 18 21.64 0.66 10.86
N GLU A 19 21.60 0.46 9.54
CA GLU A 19 22.57 -0.39 8.84
C GLU A 19 24.03 0.10 8.98
N ASN A 20 24.23 1.40 9.23
CA ASN A 20 25.53 2.01 9.49
C ASN A 20 25.87 2.15 10.99
N GLY A 21 25.17 1.42 11.87
CA GLY A 21 25.55 1.30 13.29
C GLY A 21 25.11 2.46 14.18
N VAL A 22 24.15 3.30 13.77
CA VAL A 22 23.68 4.42 14.63
C VAL A 22 23.09 3.96 15.96
N LEU A 23 22.68 2.68 16.05
CA LEU A 23 22.10 2.07 17.25
C LEU A 23 23.10 1.18 18.02
N ASP A 24 24.37 1.14 17.64
CA ASP A 24 25.37 0.33 18.33
C ASP A 24 25.52 0.80 19.79
N GLY A 25 25.28 -0.11 20.73
CA GLY A 25 25.34 0.19 22.18
C GLY A 25 24.16 1.01 22.71
N VAL A 26 23.09 1.20 21.95
CA VAL A 26 21.88 1.94 22.38
C VAL A 26 20.87 0.99 23.03
N ASP A 27 20.48 1.26 24.28
CA ASP A 27 19.46 0.45 24.98
C ASP A 27 18.02 0.82 24.58
N HIS A 28 17.74 2.10 24.40
CA HIS A 28 16.39 2.63 24.16
C HIS A 28 16.43 3.82 23.19
N VAL A 29 15.36 3.96 22.40
CA VAL A 29 15.16 5.06 21.44
C VAL A 29 13.90 5.85 21.82
N LEU A 30 14.01 7.18 21.81
CA LEU A 30 12.89 8.10 21.99
C LEU A 30 12.80 9.04 20.79
N GLY A 31 11.61 9.18 20.23
CA GLY A 31 11.29 10.16 19.19
C GLY A 31 10.04 10.96 19.57
N VAL A 32 9.93 12.18 19.05
CA VAL A 32 8.78 13.05 19.26
C VAL A 32 8.36 13.62 17.91
N HIS A 33 7.06 13.63 17.63
CA HIS A 33 6.49 14.28 16.45
C HIS A 33 5.48 15.34 16.91
N VAL A 34 5.56 16.54 16.35
CA VAL A 34 4.56 17.56 16.59
C VAL A 34 3.29 17.24 15.79
N MET A 35 2.13 17.28 16.44
CA MET A 35 0.84 17.00 15.80
C MET A 35 0.02 18.28 15.80
N SER A 36 -0.08 18.93 14.64
CA SER A 36 -0.76 20.23 14.49
C SER A 36 -2.27 20.18 14.77
N THR A 37 -2.86 18.99 14.71
CA THR A 37 -4.29 18.75 14.96
C THR A 37 -4.59 18.40 16.43
N MET A 38 -3.58 18.31 17.29
CA MET A 38 -3.75 18.05 18.73
C MET A 38 -3.68 19.34 19.55
N LYS A 39 -4.35 19.36 20.71
CA LYS A 39 -4.38 20.54 21.59
C LYS A 39 -2.98 20.82 22.15
N THR A 40 -2.43 21.97 21.81
CA THR A 40 -1.13 22.46 22.30
C THR A 40 -1.06 22.50 23.83
N GLY A 41 0.14 22.26 24.37
CA GLY A 41 0.42 22.26 25.81
C GLY A 41 0.31 20.90 26.49
N ASN A 42 0.06 19.83 25.72
CA ASN A 42 -0.01 18.45 26.22
C ASN A 42 0.98 17.55 25.47
N VAL A 43 1.38 16.46 26.12
CA VAL A 43 2.10 15.35 25.50
C VAL A 43 1.19 14.14 25.47
N TYR A 44 1.07 13.51 24.31
CA TYR A 44 0.24 12.34 24.09
C TYR A 44 1.13 11.13 23.83
N TYR A 45 0.77 9.98 24.41
CA TYR A 45 1.45 8.72 24.18
C TYR A 45 0.46 7.56 24.20
N ARG A 46 0.84 6.44 23.59
CA ARG A 46 0.09 5.20 23.60
C ARG A 46 1.09 4.03 23.56
N PRO A 47 0.93 2.99 24.41
CA PRO A 47 1.74 1.78 24.30
C PRO A 47 1.31 0.90 23.12
N GLY A 48 2.24 0.12 22.58
CA GLY A 48 1.99 -0.79 21.45
C GLY A 48 2.02 -0.08 20.08
N TYR A 49 1.29 -0.63 19.10
CA TYR A 49 1.24 -0.07 17.75
C TYR A 49 0.51 1.28 17.71
N VAL A 50 1.19 2.33 17.21
CA VAL A 50 0.70 3.72 17.22
C VAL A 50 0.52 4.35 15.84
N GLN A 51 1.24 3.87 14.83
CA GLN A 51 1.17 4.35 13.45
C GLN A 51 1.14 3.15 12.50
N THR A 52 0.48 3.31 11.34
CA THR A 52 0.37 2.22 10.37
C THR A 52 1.66 2.03 9.58
N GLY A 53 2.04 0.77 9.35
CA GLY A 53 3.05 0.45 8.36
C GLY A 53 2.48 0.52 6.95
N ARG A 54 3.36 0.68 5.95
CA ARG A 54 3.01 0.80 4.53
C ARG A 54 3.59 -0.36 3.70
N ALA A 55 2.90 -0.71 2.62
CA ALA A 55 3.39 -1.50 1.50
C ALA A 55 2.73 -0.99 0.20
N PHE A 56 3.28 -1.36 -0.96
CA PHE A 56 2.69 -1.07 -2.27
C PHE A 56 2.89 -2.27 -3.20
N PHE A 57 2.07 -2.35 -4.24
CA PHE A 57 2.21 -3.40 -5.26
C PHE A 57 1.92 -2.86 -6.66
N LYS A 58 2.51 -3.53 -7.65
CA LYS A 58 2.18 -3.37 -9.08
C LYS A 58 1.71 -4.71 -9.61
N LEU A 59 0.58 -4.73 -10.29
CA LEU A 59 -0.04 -5.91 -10.88
C LEU A 59 -0.24 -5.67 -12.38
N LYS A 60 0.34 -6.54 -13.20
CA LYS A 60 0.07 -6.59 -14.64
C LYS A 60 -0.95 -7.69 -14.91
N VAL A 61 -2.11 -7.32 -15.42
CA VAL A 61 -3.15 -8.28 -15.85
C VAL A 61 -3.02 -8.46 -17.35
N GLN A 62 -2.50 -9.62 -17.76
CA GLN A 62 -2.29 -9.97 -19.16
C GLN A 62 -3.46 -10.80 -19.69
N GLY A 63 -4.12 -10.29 -20.71
CA GLY A 63 -5.11 -10.98 -21.54
C GLY A 63 -4.61 -11.14 -22.98
N LYS A 64 -5.53 -11.00 -23.93
CA LYS A 64 -5.26 -11.05 -25.38
C LYS A 64 -6.18 -10.07 -26.09
N GLY A 65 -5.61 -9.12 -26.82
CA GLY A 65 -6.38 -8.11 -27.55
C GLY A 65 -7.11 -8.67 -28.76
N GLY A 66 -8.01 -7.88 -29.31
CA GLY A 66 -8.78 -8.24 -30.50
C GLY A 66 -9.73 -7.14 -30.95
N HIS A 67 -10.38 -7.36 -32.08
CA HIS A 67 -11.41 -6.43 -32.57
C HIS A 67 -12.59 -6.38 -31.59
N GLY A 68 -13.10 -5.18 -31.29
CA GLY A 68 -14.19 -4.96 -30.33
C GLY A 68 -15.47 -5.75 -30.61
N SER A 69 -15.71 -6.13 -31.86
CA SER A 69 -16.87 -6.94 -32.27
C SER A 69 -16.64 -8.46 -32.27
N SER A 70 -15.45 -8.94 -31.91
CA SER A 70 -15.12 -10.38 -31.90
C SER A 70 -14.57 -10.84 -30.54
N PRO A 71 -15.31 -10.65 -29.43
CA PRO A 71 -14.82 -10.94 -28.09
C PRO A 71 -14.49 -12.42 -27.85
N HIS A 72 -15.16 -13.34 -28.53
CA HIS A 72 -14.91 -14.78 -28.44
C HIS A 72 -13.49 -15.20 -28.92
N MET A 73 -12.77 -14.31 -29.62
CA MET A 73 -11.38 -14.55 -30.06
C MET A 73 -10.32 -13.85 -29.18
N ALA A 74 -10.77 -13.06 -28.21
CA ALA A 74 -9.97 -12.23 -27.31
C ALA A 74 -10.10 -12.70 -25.86
N ASN A 75 -9.27 -12.12 -24.98
CA ASN A 75 -9.39 -12.27 -23.53
C ASN A 75 -9.22 -10.88 -22.90
N ASP A 76 -10.32 -10.29 -22.45
CA ASP A 76 -10.41 -8.88 -22.10
C ASP A 76 -9.74 -8.57 -20.74
N ALA A 77 -8.62 -7.84 -20.78
CA ALA A 77 -7.87 -7.46 -19.58
C ALA A 77 -8.59 -6.40 -18.73
N ILE A 78 -9.40 -5.52 -19.32
CA ILE A 78 -10.18 -4.52 -18.58
C ILE A 78 -11.24 -5.24 -17.75
N VAL A 79 -11.95 -6.21 -18.34
CA VAL A 79 -12.94 -7.02 -17.62
C VAL A 79 -12.28 -7.78 -16.47
N ALA A 80 -11.18 -8.50 -16.73
CA ALA A 80 -10.48 -9.25 -15.69
C ALA A 80 -9.97 -8.36 -14.54
N GLY A 81 -9.35 -7.22 -14.88
CA GLY A 81 -8.88 -6.24 -13.89
C GLY A 81 -10.03 -5.66 -13.06
N SER A 82 -11.17 -5.38 -13.69
CA SER A 82 -12.35 -4.84 -12.98
C SER A 82 -12.90 -5.83 -11.95
N TYR A 83 -13.02 -7.12 -12.33
CA TYR A 83 -13.43 -8.17 -11.39
C TYR A 83 -12.41 -8.37 -10.26
N PHE A 84 -11.12 -8.27 -10.55
CA PHE A 84 -10.08 -8.30 -9.53
C PHE A 84 -10.28 -7.19 -8.48
N VAL A 85 -10.48 -5.93 -8.90
CA VAL A 85 -10.68 -4.80 -7.97
C VAL A 85 -11.94 -4.97 -7.12
N THR A 86 -13.03 -5.47 -7.72
CA THR A 86 -14.26 -5.79 -6.99
C THR A 86 -14.01 -6.87 -5.92
N ALA A 87 -13.32 -7.95 -6.29
CA ALA A 87 -12.99 -9.02 -5.35
C ALA A 87 -12.02 -8.57 -4.26
N LEU A 88 -11.09 -7.66 -4.57
CA LEU A 88 -10.07 -7.14 -3.65
C LEU A 88 -10.68 -6.47 -2.40
N GLN A 89 -11.89 -5.91 -2.51
CA GLN A 89 -12.60 -5.32 -1.36
C GLN A 89 -12.86 -6.33 -0.23
N THR A 90 -12.88 -7.62 -0.55
CA THR A 90 -13.08 -8.69 0.44
C THR A 90 -11.90 -8.89 1.37
N VAL A 91 -10.69 -8.42 1.02
CA VAL A 91 -9.52 -8.47 1.90
C VAL A 91 -9.82 -7.71 3.19
N VAL A 92 -10.12 -6.41 3.10
CA VAL A 92 -10.42 -5.62 4.30
C VAL A 92 -11.75 -6.03 4.91
N SER A 93 -12.80 -6.17 4.09
CA SER A 93 -14.13 -6.39 4.65
C SER A 93 -14.29 -7.76 5.29
N ARG A 94 -13.68 -8.83 4.76
CA ARG A 94 -13.96 -10.23 5.16
C ARG A 94 -12.73 -11.04 5.59
N ARG A 95 -11.50 -10.61 5.29
CA ARG A 95 -10.28 -11.34 5.70
C ARG A 95 -9.61 -10.74 6.94
N LEU A 96 -9.85 -9.48 7.23
CA LEU A 96 -9.39 -8.86 8.47
C LEU A 96 -10.45 -9.00 9.57
N SER A 97 -9.98 -9.19 10.81
CA SER A 97 -10.83 -9.04 11.98
C SER A 97 -11.42 -7.63 12.00
N PRO A 98 -12.68 -7.45 12.45
CA PRO A 98 -13.27 -6.12 12.63
C PRO A 98 -12.48 -5.19 13.58
N PHE A 99 -11.60 -5.76 14.42
CA PHE A 99 -10.74 -5.02 15.34
C PHE A 99 -9.35 -4.72 14.78
N GLU A 100 -9.00 -5.29 13.62
CA GLU A 100 -7.77 -4.96 12.91
C GLU A 100 -7.97 -3.69 12.07
N THR A 101 -6.89 -2.93 11.89
CA THR A 101 -6.89 -1.73 11.05
C THR A 101 -6.03 -2.00 9.82
N GLY A 102 -6.67 -2.06 8.66
CA GLY A 102 -6.01 -2.24 7.38
C GLY A 102 -6.70 -1.47 6.25
N VAL A 103 -5.92 -1.11 5.24
CA VAL A 103 -6.39 -0.41 4.03
C VAL A 103 -5.75 -1.06 2.82
N VAL A 104 -6.54 -1.27 1.78
CA VAL A 104 -6.06 -1.61 0.44
C VAL A 104 -6.71 -0.64 -0.54
N THR A 105 -5.88 0.18 -1.19
CA THR A 105 -6.32 1.18 -2.15
C THR A 105 -5.75 0.86 -3.51
N ILE A 106 -6.59 0.87 -4.55
CA ILE A 106 -6.12 0.94 -5.94
C ILE A 106 -5.99 2.41 -6.31
N GLY A 107 -4.76 2.89 -6.42
CA GLY A 107 -4.47 4.28 -6.77
C GLY A 107 -4.36 4.50 -8.27
N SER A 108 -4.03 3.45 -9.02
CA SER A 108 -3.92 3.49 -10.48
C SER A 108 -4.53 2.23 -11.11
N PHE A 109 -5.31 2.45 -12.16
CA PHE A 109 -5.81 1.42 -13.06
C PHE A 109 -5.59 1.93 -14.49
N ASP A 110 -4.45 1.59 -15.08
CA ASP A 110 -4.13 1.96 -16.45
C ASP A 110 -4.66 0.90 -17.42
N GLY A 111 -5.82 1.20 -17.99
CA GLY A 111 -6.42 0.44 -19.08
C GLY A 111 -6.68 1.30 -20.32
N LYS A 112 -6.01 2.46 -20.46
CA LYS A 112 -6.28 3.36 -21.59
C LYS A 112 -6.05 2.62 -22.92
N GLY A 113 -7.04 2.67 -23.80
CA GLY A 113 -7.03 1.96 -25.08
C GLY A 113 -7.79 2.71 -26.17
N GLN A 114 -8.03 2.00 -27.27
CA GLN A 114 -8.92 2.48 -28.34
C GLN A 114 -10.33 1.95 -28.09
N PHE A 115 -11.35 2.76 -28.41
CA PHE A 115 -12.75 2.44 -28.11
C PHE A 115 -13.26 1.15 -28.81
N ASN A 116 -12.62 0.75 -29.91
CA ASN A 116 -13.01 -0.39 -30.75
C ASN A 116 -12.05 -1.58 -30.66
N VAL A 117 -11.13 -1.59 -29.69
CA VAL A 117 -10.15 -2.66 -29.48
C VAL A 117 -10.31 -3.22 -28.07
N ILE A 118 -10.45 -4.54 -27.96
CA ILE A 118 -10.43 -5.24 -26.68
C ILE A 118 -8.99 -5.14 -26.14
N LYS A 119 -8.87 -4.64 -24.91
CA LYS A 119 -7.58 -4.36 -24.30
C LYS A 119 -6.87 -5.66 -23.91
N ASP A 120 -5.62 -5.78 -24.32
CA ASP A 120 -4.76 -6.94 -24.13
C ASP A 120 -4.05 -6.95 -22.77
N VAL A 121 -3.78 -5.78 -22.18
CA VAL A 121 -3.12 -5.65 -20.88
C VAL A 121 -3.62 -4.44 -20.11
N VAL A 122 -3.73 -4.57 -18.79
CA VAL A 122 -3.92 -3.44 -17.87
C VAL A 122 -2.88 -3.49 -16.75
N GLU A 123 -2.41 -2.32 -16.31
CA GLU A 123 -1.51 -2.19 -15.15
C GLU A 123 -2.26 -1.57 -13.98
N ILE A 124 -2.16 -2.21 -12.81
CA ILE A 124 -2.82 -1.79 -11.58
C ILE A 124 -1.75 -1.51 -10.53
N GLU A 125 -1.81 -0.33 -9.91
CA GLU A 125 -0.93 0.01 -8.78
C GLU A 125 -1.77 0.21 -7.52
N GLY A 126 -1.34 -0.43 -6.44
CA GLY A 126 -2.03 -0.41 -5.16
C GLY A 126 -1.14 0.00 -4.00
N ASP A 127 -1.78 0.59 -3.00
CA ASP A 127 -1.20 1.06 -1.75
C ASP A 127 -1.87 0.35 -0.57
N VAL A 128 -1.07 -0.06 0.40
CA VAL A 128 -1.52 -0.86 1.55
C VAL A 128 -1.10 -0.20 2.85
N ARG A 129 -2.00 -0.18 3.83
CA ARG A 129 -1.70 0.18 5.23
C ARG A 129 -2.13 -0.95 6.15
N GLY A 130 -1.38 -1.17 7.21
CA GLY A 130 -1.79 -2.05 8.31
C GLY A 130 -1.20 -1.56 9.63
N LEU A 131 -2.00 -1.57 10.70
CA LEU A 131 -1.54 -1.10 12.01
C LEU A 131 -0.53 -2.04 12.66
N THR A 132 -0.68 -3.35 12.43
CA THR A 132 0.26 -4.37 12.93
C THR A 132 0.98 -5.04 11.76
N ASP A 133 2.16 -5.61 12.02
CA ASP A 133 2.89 -6.37 11.00
C ASP A 133 2.13 -7.62 10.57
N ALA A 134 1.40 -8.28 11.48
CA ALA A 134 0.54 -9.41 11.15
C ALA A 134 -0.57 -9.01 10.16
N THR A 135 -1.25 -7.89 10.41
CA THR A 135 -2.29 -7.36 9.50
C THR A 135 -1.71 -7.03 8.13
N LYS A 136 -0.46 -6.56 8.04
CA LYS A 136 0.22 -6.30 6.76
C LYS A 136 0.68 -7.58 6.04
N ALA A 137 1.01 -8.62 6.79
CA ALA A 137 1.65 -9.84 6.27
C ALA A 137 0.67 -10.97 5.94
N ASN A 138 -0.64 -10.82 6.22
CA ASN A 138 -1.62 -11.89 6.04
C ASN A 138 -1.65 -12.42 4.59
N ASN A 139 -0.97 -13.56 4.44
CA ASN A 139 -1.03 -14.53 3.33
C ASN A 139 -2.29 -15.39 3.45
#